data_AF-A0A1I7KWB4-F1
#
_entry.id   AF-A0A1I7KWB4-F1
#
_cell.length_a   1.000
_cell.length_b   1.000
_cell.length_c   1.000
_cell.angle_alpha   90.00
_cell.angle_beta   90.00
_cell.angle_gamma   90.00
#
_symmetry.space_group_name_H-M   'P 1'
#
loop_
_entity.id
_entity.type
_entity.pdbx_description
1 polymer ?
#
loop_
_entity_poly.entity_id
_entity_poly.type
_entity_poly.pdbx_seq_one_letter_code
_entity_poly.pdbx_strand_id
1 'polypeptide(L)'
;MVQRGYSRQAETLADGHAIAAVKKLYGHAGGGASVFETFAAYHTEHGGEAPSLLSTHPLDAERIERLRQAAADWDPVRQPLRPLALPMPPPQ
;
A
#
# COMPACT_ATOMS: atom_id res chain seq x y z
N MET A 1 1.12 0.06 -28.30
CA MET A 1 0.27 0.27 -27.11
C MET A 1 1.19 0.78 -26.00
N VAL A 2 1.17 2.08 -25.70
CA VAL A 2 2.04 2.66 -24.65
C VAL A 2 1.38 2.37 -23.32
N GLN A 3 1.99 1.50 -22.52
CA GLN A 3 1.57 1.25 -21.15
C GLN A 3 1.74 2.56 -20.37
N ARG A 4 0.63 3.15 -19.89
CA ARG A 4 0.62 4.39 -19.07
C ARG A 4 1.08 4.11 -17.63
N GLY A 5 2.19 3.40 -17.47
CA GLY A 5 2.75 3.06 -16.16
C GLY A 5 3.93 3.96 -15.81
N TYR A 6 4.13 4.25 -14.53
CA TYR A 6 5.37 4.88 -14.08
C TYR A 6 6.54 3.89 -14.19
N SER A 7 7.76 4.42 -14.27
CA SER A 7 8.96 3.57 -14.28
C SER A 7 9.10 2.82 -12.94
N ARG A 8 9.73 1.63 -12.97
CA ARG A 8 10.04 0.88 -11.74
C ARG A 8 10.82 1.72 -10.73
N GLN A 9 11.69 2.60 -11.19
CA GLN A 9 12.45 3.50 -10.32
C GLN A 9 11.53 4.50 -9.62
N ALA A 10 10.57 5.09 -10.34
CA ALA A 10 9.62 6.02 -9.76
C ALA A 10 8.72 5.35 -8.72
N GLU A 11 8.26 4.12 -8.98
CA GLU A 11 7.51 3.32 -8.00
C GLU A 11 8.33 3.07 -6.73
N THR A 12 9.60 2.64 -6.87
CA THR A 12 10.48 2.37 -5.73
C THR A 12 10.72 3.63 -4.89
N LEU A 13 10.92 4.79 -5.53
CA LEU A 13 11.08 6.06 -4.82
C LEU A 13 9.79 6.49 -4.11
N ALA A 14 8.63 6.30 -4.77
CA ALA A 14 7.33 6.58 -4.19
C ALA A 14 7.06 5.70 -2.96
N ASP A 15 7.32 4.39 -3.05
CA ASP A 15 7.18 3.44 -1.95
C ASP A 15 8.07 3.87 -0.77
N GLY A 16 9.33 4.25 -1.03
CA GLY A 16 10.25 4.74 -0.01
C GLY A 16 9.74 5.98 0.70
N HIS A 17 9.24 6.98 -0.03
CA HIS A 17 8.63 8.18 0.54
C HIS A 17 7.36 7.86 1.34
N ALA A 18 6.50 6.98 0.84
CA ALA A 18 5.27 6.57 1.51
C ALA A 18 5.58 5.86 2.84
N ILE A 19 6.51 4.89 2.83
CA ILE A 19 6.97 4.19 4.05
C ILE A 19 7.50 5.19 5.08
N ALA A 20 8.36 6.13 4.66
CA ALA A 20 8.91 7.13 5.54
C ALA A 20 7.82 8.03 6.15
N ALA A 21 6.83 8.45 5.35
CA ALA A 21 5.71 9.25 5.82
C ALA A 21 4.83 8.51 6.83
N VAL A 22 4.48 7.25 6.55
CA VAL A 22 3.68 6.40 7.44
C VAL A 22 4.42 6.16 8.76
N LYS A 23 5.72 5.82 8.72
CA LYS A 23 6.54 5.68 9.94
C LYS A 23 6.62 6.98 10.73
N LYS A 24 6.75 8.13 10.06
CA LYS A 24 6.77 9.44 10.72
C LYS A 24 5.46 9.77 11.43
N LEU A 25 4.32 9.39 10.84
CA LEU A 25 3.00 9.68 11.38
C LEU A 25 2.59 8.71 12.50
N TYR A 26 2.85 7.41 12.33
CA TYR A 26 2.34 6.37 13.22
C TYR A 26 3.42 5.69 14.08
N GLY A 27 4.70 5.90 13.79
CA GLY A 27 5.82 5.23 14.45
C GLY A 27 6.13 3.83 13.91
N HIS A 28 5.34 3.33 12.95
CA HIS A 28 5.50 2.01 12.31
C HIS A 28 5.01 2.04 10.86
N ALA A 29 5.36 1.02 10.07
CA ALA A 29 4.79 0.79 8.72
C ALA A 29 3.81 -0.39 8.67
N GLY A 30 3.44 -0.91 9.83
CA GLY A 30 2.44 -1.96 10.00
C GLY A 30 1.16 -1.77 9.20
N GLY A 31 0.63 -2.86 8.64
CA GLY A 31 -0.58 -2.87 7.81
C GLY A 31 -0.38 -2.38 6.37
N GLY A 32 0.79 -1.84 6.01
CA GLY A 32 1.05 -1.33 4.66
C GLY A 32 0.98 -2.40 3.57
N ALA A 33 1.55 -3.59 3.81
CA ALA A 33 1.46 -4.71 2.87
C ALA A 33 0.02 -5.25 2.72
N SER A 34 -0.75 -5.23 3.81
CA SER A 34 -2.10 -5.81 3.88
C SER A 34 -3.10 -5.12 2.94
N VAL A 35 -2.94 -3.81 2.69
CA VAL A 35 -3.75 -3.08 1.69
C VAL A 35 -3.63 -3.73 0.31
N PHE A 36 -2.39 -4.00 -0.09
CA PHE A 36 -2.09 -4.54 -1.39
C PHE A 36 -2.41 -6.03 -1.52
N GLU A 37 -2.17 -6.80 -0.46
CA GLU A 37 -2.59 -8.19 -0.37
C GLU A 37 -4.11 -8.32 -0.49
N THR A 38 -4.86 -7.39 0.12
CA THR A 38 -6.33 -7.33 0.02
C THR A 38 -6.79 -7.08 -1.42
N PHE A 39 -6.15 -6.14 -2.14
CA PHE A 39 -6.48 -5.91 -3.56
C PHE A 39 -6.13 -7.10 -4.45
N ALA A 40 -4.99 -7.75 -4.20
CA ALA A 40 -4.60 -8.95 -4.94
C ALA A 40 -5.60 -10.10 -4.72
N ALA A 41 -5.98 -10.36 -3.46
CA ALA A 41 -6.96 -11.38 -3.11
C ALA A 41 -8.32 -11.10 -3.76
N TYR A 42 -8.81 -9.84 -3.67
CA TYR A 42 -10.08 -9.44 -4.27
C TYR A 42 -10.10 -9.69 -5.79
N HIS A 43 -9.04 -9.31 -6.50
CA HIS A 43 -8.90 -9.54 -7.93
C HIS A 43 -8.91 -11.03 -8.29
N THR A 44 -8.18 -11.86 -7.53
CA THR A 44 -8.15 -13.31 -7.73
C THR A 44 -9.52 -13.96 -7.48
N GLU A 45 -10.23 -13.56 -6.43
CA GLU A 45 -11.50 -14.17 -6.02
C GLU A 45 -12.68 -13.77 -6.91
N HIS A 46 -12.75 -12.50 -7.31
CA HIS A 46 -13.94 -11.94 -7.97
C HIS A 46 -13.77 -11.73 -9.46
N GLY A 47 -12.55 -11.89 -10.00
CA GLY A 47 -12.24 -11.61 -11.41
C GLY A 47 -12.57 -10.16 -11.83
N GLY A 48 -12.79 -9.27 -10.86
CA GLY A 48 -13.10 -7.87 -11.08
C GLY A 48 -11.85 -7.10 -11.50
N GLU A 49 -12.03 -6.01 -12.25
CA GLU A 49 -10.90 -5.17 -12.61
C GLU A 49 -10.19 -4.69 -11.34
N ALA A 50 -8.86 -4.84 -11.33
CA ALA A 50 -8.04 -4.23 -10.30
C ALA A 50 -8.38 -2.73 -10.23
N PRO A 51 -8.31 -2.10 -9.03
CA PRO A 51 -8.47 -0.65 -8.92
C PRO A 51 -7.64 0.04 -10.01
N SER A 52 -8.19 1.05 -10.68
CA SER A 52 -7.52 1.74 -11.81
C SER A 52 -6.12 2.25 -11.46
N LEU A 53 -5.88 2.50 -10.16
CA LEU A 53 -4.56 2.75 -9.59
C LEU A 53 -3.53 1.67 -10.00
N LEU A 54 -3.87 0.39 -9.88
CA LEU A 54 -2.99 -0.75 -10.18
C LEU A 54 -2.73 -0.92 -11.69
N SER A 55 -3.52 -0.30 -12.56
CA SER A 55 -3.24 -0.26 -14.00
C SER A 55 -2.05 0.64 -14.35
N THR A 56 -1.78 1.65 -13.52
CA THR A 56 -0.68 2.62 -13.71
C THR A 56 0.47 2.43 -12.71
N HIS A 57 0.16 1.86 -11.55
CA HIS A 57 1.09 1.49 -10.48
C HIS A 57 1.01 -0.02 -10.22
N PRO A 58 1.55 -0.86 -11.13
CA PRO A 58 1.45 -2.30 -10.99
C PRO A 58 2.11 -2.75 -9.69
N LEU A 59 1.41 -3.62 -8.97
CA LEU A 59 1.94 -4.26 -7.79
C LEU A 59 2.74 -5.49 -8.24
N ASP A 60 3.99 -5.61 -7.78
CA ASP A 60 4.78 -6.81 -7.96
C ASP A 60 5.27 -7.35 -6.61
N ALA A 61 5.76 -8.60 -6.63
CA ALA A 61 6.22 -9.29 -5.44
C ALA A 61 7.35 -8.54 -4.73
N GLU A 62 8.21 -7.84 -5.46
CA GLU A 62 9.32 -7.08 -4.89
C GLU A 62 8.82 -5.90 -4.05
N ARG A 63 7.80 -5.18 -4.54
CA ARG A 63 7.18 -4.07 -3.79
C ARG A 63 6.50 -4.55 -2.51
N ILE A 64 5.73 -5.65 -2.59
CA ILE A 64 5.10 -6.26 -1.40
C ILE A 64 6.16 -6.62 -0.37
N GLU A 65 7.26 -7.22 -0.81
CA GLU A 65 8.34 -7.61 0.09
C GLU A 65 8.96 -6.39 0.77
N ARG A 66 9.20 -5.28 0.06
CA ARG A 66 9.69 -4.04 0.69
C ARG A 66 8.76 -3.51 1.77
N LEU A 67 7.44 -3.59 1.56
CA LEU A 67 6.45 -3.18 2.55
C LEU A 67 6.46 -4.10 3.77
N ARG A 68 6.60 -5.42 3.56
CA ARG A 68 6.74 -6.40 4.65
C ARG A 68 8.01 -6.13 5.47
N GLN A 69 9.14 -5.93 4.80
CA GLN A 69 10.40 -5.57 5.46
C GLN A 69 10.29 -4.26 6.23
N ALA A 70 9.60 -3.25 5.68
CA ALA A 70 9.38 -2.00 6.38
C ALA A 70 8.56 -2.16 7.67
N ALA A 71 7.72 -3.20 7.74
CA ALA A 71 6.87 -3.54 8.87
C ALA A 71 7.45 -4.65 9.78
N ALA A 72 8.68 -5.12 9.56
CA ALA A 72 9.25 -6.26 10.28
C ALA A 72 9.26 -6.10 11.81
N ASP A 73 9.53 -4.89 12.30
CA ASP A 73 9.57 -4.57 13.74
C ASP A 73 8.22 -4.13 14.32
N TRP A 74 7.14 -4.24 13.54
CA TRP A 74 5.81 -3.81 13.98
C TRP A 74 5.19 -4.82 14.95
N ASP A 75 4.80 -4.35 16.12
CA ASP A 75 4.00 -5.12 17.08
C ASP A 75 2.58 -4.53 17.14
N PRO A 76 1.55 -5.22 16.59
CA PRO A 76 0.19 -4.70 16.54
C PRO A 76 -0.45 -4.51 17.92
N VAL A 77 0.05 -5.17 18.97
CA VAL A 77 -0.43 -5.00 20.36
C VAL A 77 0.10 -3.70 20.94
N ARG A 78 1.37 -3.36 20.68
CA ARG A 78 2.02 -2.13 21.17
C ARG A 78 1.76 -0.93 20.27
N GLN A 79 1.54 -1.16 18.98
CA GLN A 79 1.42 -0.16 17.93
C GLN A 79 0.15 -0.46 17.11
N PRO A 80 -1.05 -0.32 17.71
CA PRO A 80 -2.28 -0.62 17.01
C PRO A 80 -2.50 0.32 15.82
N LEU A 81 -3.12 -0.19 14.75
CA LEU A 81 -3.56 0.66 13.63
C LEU A 81 -4.53 1.72 14.15
N ARG A 82 -4.18 2.99 13.96
CA ARG A 82 -5.03 4.12 14.37
C ARG A 82 -5.70 4.72 13.14
N PRO A 83 -7.03 4.85 13.12
CA PRO A 83 -7.71 5.57 12.06
C PRO A 83 -7.27 7.03 12.05
N LEU A 84 -7.18 7.61 10.85
CA LEU A 84 -7.04 9.05 10.71
C LEU A 84 -8.29 9.71 11.30
N ALA A 85 -8.11 10.64 12.24
CA ALA A 85 -9.18 11.49 12.74
C ALA A 85 -9.58 12.56 11.71
N LEU A 86 -9.70 12.17 10.44
CA LEU A 86 -10.26 13.01 9.40
C LEU A 86 -11.75 12.69 9.33
N PRO A 87 -12.64 13.70 9.35
CA PRO A 87 -14.04 13.44 9.07
C PRO A 87 -14.13 12.77 7.70
N MET A 88 -14.70 11.57 7.66
CA MET A 88 -15.04 10.93 6.40
C MET A 88 -15.97 11.89 5.65
N PRO A 89 -15.64 12.31 4.40
CA PRO A 89 -16.60 13.03 3.61
C PRO A 89 -17.87 12.16 3.46
N PRO A 90 -19.07 12.76 3.47
CA PRO A 90 -20.29 11.99 3.31
C PRO A 90 -20.22 11.18 2.00
N PRO A 91 -20.82 9.98 1.97
CA PRO A 91 -20.92 9.21 0.73
C PRO A 91 -21.56 10.09 -0.35
N GLN A 92 -20.96 10.08 -1.54
CA GLN A 92 -21.47 10.77 -2.72
C GLN A 92 -22.56 9.95 -3.40
#